data_AF-A0A0S7YY34-F1
#
_entry.id   AF-A0A0S7YY34-F1
#
_cell.length_a   1.000
_cell.length_b   1.000
_cell.length_c   1.000
_cell.angle_alpha   90.00
_cell.angle_beta   90.00
_cell.angle_gamma   90.00
#
_symmetry.space_group_name_H-M   'P 1'
#
loop_
_entity.id
_entity.type
_entity.pdbx_description
1 polymer ?
#
loop_
_entity_poly.entity_id
_entity_poly.type
_entity_poly.pdbx_seq_one_letter_code
_entity_poly.pdbx_strand_id
1 'polypeptide(L)'
;MATNLTPLDIQQQKFRTKFRGFDIQEVDLFLDQMADAFEALLKENEQLKEEIQRLQAEIQGYKNREDAFKRALLNSQKVIEQMKENAQKSSELIIAEAEVKAEKILNKAHNRLAQLHEDIAELKRQRMQIEVQIGSVIESHTKLLEISKEGMKAMDEEDSKLKLLQQSK
;
A
#
# COMPACT_ATOMS: atom_id res chain seq x y z
N MET A 1 -67.60 -10.64 16.23
CA MET A 1 -68.73 -10.10 17.02
C MET A 1 -68.29 -10.07 18.47
N ALA A 2 -67.70 -8.97 18.91
CA ALA A 2 -67.42 -8.75 20.33
C ALA A 2 -68.61 -7.97 20.88
N THR A 3 -69.51 -8.65 21.58
CA THR A 3 -70.41 -7.97 22.52
C THR A 3 -69.51 -7.42 23.62
N ASN A 4 -69.21 -6.12 23.56
CA ASN A 4 -68.47 -5.42 24.62
C ASN A 4 -69.37 -5.36 25.85
N LEU A 5 -69.33 -6.44 26.63
CA LEU A 5 -69.88 -6.52 27.97
C LEU A 5 -68.86 -5.87 28.89
N THR A 6 -69.28 -4.91 29.72
CA THR A 6 -68.44 -4.29 30.74
C THR A 6 -68.72 -4.91 32.11
N PRO A 7 -67.82 -4.77 33.09
CA PRO A 7 -68.11 -5.14 34.48
C PRO A 7 -69.43 -4.52 34.98
N LEU A 8 -69.69 -3.27 34.58
CA LEU A 8 -70.93 -2.56 34.90
C LEU A 8 -72.17 -3.22 34.26
N ASP A 9 -72.06 -3.71 33.03
CA ASP A 9 -73.16 -4.42 32.37
C ASP A 9 -73.46 -5.76 33.05
N ILE A 10 -72.44 -6.45 33.58
CA ILE A 10 -72.62 -7.68 34.37
C ILE A 10 -73.36 -7.37 35.67
N GLN A 11 -72.96 -6.31 36.37
CA GLN A 11 -73.55 -5.91 37.65
C GLN A 11 -75.01 -5.42 37.51
N GLN A 12 -75.33 -4.74 36.41
CA GLN A 12 -76.67 -4.20 36.16
C GLN A 12 -77.61 -5.20 35.45
N GLN A 13 -77.14 -6.41 35.15
CA GLN A 13 -77.90 -7.41 34.42
C GLN A 13 -79.13 -7.86 35.21
N LYS A 14 -80.33 -7.70 34.62
CA LYS A 14 -81.59 -8.15 35.22
C LYS A 14 -82.09 -9.44 34.60
N PHE A 15 -82.51 -10.38 35.44
CA PHE A 15 -83.11 -11.64 35.01
C PHE A 15 -84.63 -11.65 35.20
N ARG A 16 -85.35 -12.35 34.31
CA ARG A 16 -86.80 -12.57 34.45
C ARG A 16 -87.07 -13.64 35.50
N THR A 17 -87.95 -13.37 36.45
CA THR A 17 -88.39 -14.34 37.46
C THR A 17 -89.41 -15.33 36.89
N LYS A 18 -89.30 -16.61 37.26
CA LYS A 18 -90.24 -17.69 36.92
C LYS A 18 -90.49 -18.57 38.14
N PHE A 19 -91.65 -19.24 38.20
CA PHE A 19 -91.98 -20.16 39.29
C PHE A 19 -90.98 -21.33 39.31
N ARG A 20 -90.21 -21.45 40.41
CA ARG A 20 -88.97 -22.27 40.59
C ARG A 20 -87.73 -21.75 39.82
N GLY A 21 -87.11 -20.67 40.32
CA GLY A 21 -85.83 -20.14 39.85
C GLY A 21 -84.76 -20.09 40.95
N PHE A 22 -83.56 -19.63 40.60
CA PHE A 22 -82.48 -19.37 41.56
C PHE A 22 -82.83 -18.23 42.53
N ASP A 23 -82.20 -18.22 43.71
CA ASP A 23 -82.33 -17.12 44.67
C ASP A 23 -81.72 -15.84 44.08
N ILE A 24 -82.48 -14.75 44.14
CA ILE A 24 -82.09 -13.45 43.59
C ILE A 24 -80.85 -12.91 44.31
N GLN A 25 -80.76 -13.08 45.64
CA GLN A 25 -79.61 -12.58 46.41
C GLN A 25 -78.32 -13.33 46.09
N GLU A 26 -78.40 -14.65 45.90
CA GLU A 26 -77.24 -15.45 45.50
C GLU A 26 -76.78 -15.10 44.07
N VAL A 27 -77.72 -14.85 43.16
CA VAL A 27 -77.42 -14.44 41.79
C VAL A 27 -76.78 -13.05 41.76
N ASP A 28 -77.30 -12.08 42.52
CA ASP A 28 -76.74 -10.73 42.60
C ASP A 28 -75.31 -10.76 43.16
N LEU A 29 -75.07 -11.52 44.24
CA LEU A 29 -73.73 -11.67 44.83
C LEU A 29 -72.75 -12.35 43.86
N PHE A 30 -73.21 -13.31 43.06
CA PHE A 30 -72.40 -13.93 42.03
C PHE A 30 -72.09 -12.97 40.88
N LEU A 31 -73.05 -12.13 40.47
CA LEU A 31 -72.83 -11.10 39.46
C LEU A 31 -71.80 -10.06 39.91
N ASP A 32 -71.83 -9.64 41.17
CA ASP A 32 -70.82 -8.74 41.75
C ASP A 32 -69.42 -9.37 41.68
N GLN A 33 -69.27 -10.63 42.14
CA GLN A 33 -67.99 -11.35 42.06
C GLN A 33 -67.51 -11.54 40.62
N MET A 34 -68.43 -11.80 39.69
CA MET A 34 -68.12 -11.91 38.27
C MET A 34 -67.68 -10.57 37.68
N ALA A 35 -68.31 -9.46 38.06
CA ALA A 35 -67.93 -8.13 37.62
C ALA A 35 -66.50 -7.77 38.09
N ASP A 36 -66.18 -8.02 39.36
CA ASP A 36 -64.84 -7.79 39.93
C ASP A 36 -63.77 -8.63 39.21
N ALA A 37 -64.03 -9.92 39.01
CA ALA A 37 -63.11 -10.82 38.31
C ALA A 37 -62.93 -10.39 36.84
N PHE A 38 -63.99 -9.92 36.19
CA PHE A 38 -63.93 -9.45 34.81
C PHE A 38 -63.17 -8.12 34.68
N GLU A 39 -63.32 -7.20 35.64
CA GLU A 39 -62.52 -5.97 35.71
C GLU A 39 -61.03 -6.28 35.89
N ALA A 40 -60.68 -7.21 36.79
CA ALA A 40 -59.30 -7.65 36.99
C ALA A 40 -58.69 -8.23 35.70
N LEU A 41 -59.44 -9.08 34.99
CA LEU A 41 -59.02 -9.65 33.71
C LEU A 41 -58.83 -8.60 32.62
N LEU A 42 -59.72 -7.60 32.54
CA LEU A 42 -59.60 -6.51 31.57
C LEU A 42 -58.34 -5.69 31.82
N LYS A 43 -58.06 -5.36 33.09
CA LYS A 43 -56.87 -4.62 33.48
C LYS A 43 -55.58 -5.39 33.20
N GLU A 44 -55.54 -6.68 33.52
CA GLU A 44 -54.41 -7.54 33.18
C GLU A 44 -54.21 -7.63 31.66
N ASN A 45 -55.30 -7.75 30.90
CA ASN A 45 -55.23 -7.81 29.44
C ASN A 45 -54.66 -6.51 28.83
N GLU A 46 -55.04 -5.35 29.37
CA GLU A 46 -54.51 -4.06 28.95
C GLU A 46 -53.01 -3.95 29.27
N GLN A 47 -52.59 -4.32 30.49
CA GLN A 47 -51.18 -4.34 30.88
C GLN A 47 -50.34 -5.26 29.99
N LEU A 48 -50.83 -6.46 29.71
CA LEU A 48 -50.15 -7.41 28.82
C LEU A 48 -50.06 -6.88 27.38
N LYS A 49 -51.09 -6.18 26.89
CA LYS A 49 -51.06 -5.55 25.56
C LYS A 49 -50.01 -4.44 25.50
N GLU A 50 -49.93 -3.58 26.51
CA GLU A 50 -48.91 -2.54 26.60
C GLU A 50 -47.49 -3.14 26.65
N GLU A 51 -47.30 -4.20 27.44
CA GLU A 51 -46.03 -4.90 27.54
C GLU A 51 -45.62 -5.55 26.21
N ILE A 52 -46.56 -6.20 25.51
CA ILE A 52 -46.32 -6.75 24.17
C ILE A 52 -45.88 -5.65 23.20
N GLN A 53 -46.56 -4.50 23.19
CA GLN A 53 -46.18 -3.38 22.32
C GLN A 53 -44.78 -2.85 22.64
N ARG A 54 -44.46 -2.71 23.93
CA ARG A 54 -43.12 -2.29 24.40
C ARG A 54 -42.03 -3.27 23.94
N LEU A 55 -42.24 -4.57 24.16
CA LEU A 55 -41.28 -5.61 23.77
C LEU A 55 -41.13 -5.70 22.25
N GLN A 56 -42.21 -5.53 21.49
CA GLN A 56 -42.14 -5.48 20.02
C GLN A 56 -41.30 -4.30 19.52
N ALA A 57 -41.47 -3.12 20.12
CA ALA A 57 -40.64 -1.95 19.78
C ALA A 57 -39.15 -2.19 20.10
N GLU A 58 -38.86 -2.83 21.23
CA GLU A 58 -37.50 -3.15 21.63
C GLU A 58 -36.85 -4.17 20.68
N ILE A 59 -37.57 -5.24 20.33
CA ILE A 59 -37.12 -6.24 19.36
C ILE A 59 -36.84 -5.60 18.00
N GLN A 60 -37.69 -4.68 17.54
CA GLN A 60 -37.46 -3.97 16.30
C GLN A 60 -36.20 -3.09 16.37
N GLY A 61 -35.96 -2.45 17.52
CA GLY A 61 -34.73 -1.72 17.80
C GLY A 61 -33.48 -2.61 17.72
N TYR A 62 -33.52 -3.80 18.33
CA TYR A 62 -32.42 -4.76 18.25
C TYR A 62 -32.17 -5.25 16.83
N LYS A 63 -33.21 -5.60 16.07
CA LYS A 63 -33.08 -6.02 14.66
C LYS A 63 -32.40 -4.94 13.82
N ASN A 64 -32.83 -3.68 13.96
CA ASN A 64 -32.23 -2.56 13.23
C ASN A 64 -30.74 -2.37 13.58
N ARG A 65 -30.36 -2.53 14.86
CA ARG A 65 -28.96 -2.47 15.31
C ARG A 65 -28.14 -3.64 14.76
N GLU A 66 -28.70 -4.84 14.78
CA GLU A 66 -28.06 -6.04 14.23
C GLU A 66 -27.79 -5.88 12.73
N ASP A 67 -28.75 -5.35 11.97
CA ASP A 67 -28.59 -5.07 10.54
C ASP A 67 -27.56 -3.99 10.25
N ALA A 68 -27.50 -2.94 11.08
CA ALA A 68 -26.46 -1.93 11.00
C ALA A 68 -25.07 -2.54 11.29
N PHE A 69 -24.97 -3.39 12.31
CA PHE A 69 -23.73 -4.07 12.68
C PHE A 69 -23.26 -5.04 11.59
N LYS A 70 -24.16 -5.85 11.02
CA LYS A 70 -23.87 -6.75 9.89
C LYS A 70 -23.33 -5.98 8.69
N ARG A 71 -23.96 -4.85 8.33
CA ARG A 71 -23.48 -3.98 7.24
C ARG A 71 -22.11 -3.39 7.55
N ALA A 72 -21.88 -2.92 8.78
CA ALA A 72 -20.57 -2.41 9.18
C ALA A 72 -19.48 -3.50 9.07
N LEU A 73 -19.76 -4.73 9.52
CA LEU A 73 -18.82 -5.84 9.44
C LEU A 73 -18.46 -6.20 8.00
N LEU A 74 -19.46 -6.29 7.11
CA LEU A 74 -19.23 -6.57 5.68
C LEU A 74 -18.42 -5.47 5.02
N ASN A 75 -18.70 -4.21 5.35
CA ASN A 75 -17.91 -3.07 4.86
C ASN A 75 -16.46 -3.14 5.36
N SER A 76 -16.25 -3.42 6.65
CA SER A 76 -14.90 -3.59 7.21
C SER A 76 -14.13 -4.71 6.53
N GLN A 77 -14.76 -5.86 6.27
CA GLN A 77 -14.13 -6.96 5.52
C GLN A 77 -13.73 -6.53 4.10
N LYS A 78 -14.63 -5.83 3.39
CA LYS A 78 -14.35 -5.30 2.05
C LYS A 78 -13.17 -4.32 2.05
N VAL A 79 -13.09 -3.44 3.05
CA VAL A 79 -11.99 -2.48 3.20
C VAL A 79 -10.67 -3.22 3.46
N ILE A 80 -10.67 -4.24 4.30
CA ILE A 80 -9.47 -5.06 4.58
C ILE A 80 -8.98 -5.75 3.29
N GLU A 81 -9.89 -6.33 2.51
CA GLU A 81 -9.51 -7.00 1.26
C GLU A 81 -8.95 -6.01 0.23
N GLN A 82 -9.59 -4.85 0.08
CA GLN A 82 -9.09 -3.78 -0.78
C GLN A 82 -7.72 -3.26 -0.32
N MET A 83 -7.50 -3.14 0.99
CA MET A 83 -6.22 -2.72 1.54
C MET A 83 -5.13 -3.74 1.25
N LYS A 84 -5.43 -5.04 1.38
CA LYS A 84 -4.52 -6.14 1.05
C LYS A 84 -4.16 -6.14 -0.44
N GLU A 85 -5.17 -6.03 -1.32
CA GLU A 85 -4.95 -5.98 -2.77
C GLU A 85 -4.09 -4.77 -3.17
N ASN A 86 -4.38 -3.59 -2.60
CA ASN A 86 -3.61 -2.37 -2.86
C ASN A 86 -2.17 -2.47 -2.34
N ALA A 87 -1.97 -3.05 -1.16
CA ALA A 87 -0.64 -3.27 -0.60
C ALA A 87 0.18 -4.22 -1.49
N GLN A 88 -0.44 -5.30 -1.98
CA GLN A 88 0.21 -6.25 -2.89
C GLN A 88 0.61 -5.58 -4.21
N LYS A 89 -0.31 -4.87 -4.87
CA LYS A 89 0.01 -4.11 -6.09
C LYS A 89 1.10 -3.07 -5.88
N SER A 90 1.05 -2.35 -4.75
CA SER A 90 2.07 -1.36 -4.42
C SER A 90 3.44 -2.02 -4.22
N SER A 91 3.48 -3.20 -3.57
CA SER A 91 4.74 -3.94 -3.39
C SER A 91 5.32 -4.43 -4.72
N GLU A 92 4.47 -4.93 -5.62
CA GLU A 92 4.87 -5.36 -6.97
C GLU A 92 5.43 -4.18 -7.78
N LEU A 93 4.78 -3.01 -7.70
CA LEU A 93 5.27 -1.79 -8.34
C LEU A 93 6.62 -1.34 -7.79
N ILE A 94 6.80 -1.35 -6.46
CA ILE A 94 8.08 -0.98 -5.83
C ILE A 94 9.20 -1.91 -6.30
N ILE A 95 8.94 -3.22 -6.36
CA ILE A 95 9.93 -4.19 -6.84
C ILE A 95 10.27 -3.92 -8.30
N ALA A 96 9.26 -3.75 -9.17
CA ALA A 96 9.46 -3.47 -10.58
C ALA A 96 10.26 -2.17 -10.81
N GLU A 97 9.94 -1.10 -10.07
CA GLU A 97 10.70 0.16 -10.14
C GLU A 97 12.15 -0.01 -9.66
N ALA A 98 12.37 -0.79 -8.61
CA ALA A 98 13.71 -1.08 -8.09
C ALA A 98 14.54 -1.88 -9.11
N GLU A 99 13.94 -2.86 -9.78
CA GLU A 99 14.57 -3.65 -10.85
C GLU A 99 14.97 -2.76 -12.03
N VAL A 100 14.06 -1.94 -12.54
CA VAL A 100 14.33 -1.00 -13.65
C VAL A 100 15.45 -0.02 -13.26
N LYS A 101 15.44 0.48 -12.02
CA LYS A 101 16.49 1.38 -11.53
C LYS A 101 17.84 0.68 -11.42
N ALA A 102 17.87 -0.56 -10.93
CA ALA A 102 19.07 -1.36 -10.84
C ALA A 102 19.66 -1.65 -12.22
N GLU A 103 18.83 -2.05 -13.18
CA GLU A 103 19.24 -2.27 -14.57
C GLU A 103 19.82 -1.00 -15.20
N LYS A 104 19.18 0.15 -14.98
CA LYS A 104 19.69 1.45 -15.45
C LYS A 104 21.05 1.80 -14.85
N ILE A 105 21.28 1.47 -13.58
CA ILE A 105 22.57 1.70 -12.92
C ILE A 105 23.63 0.78 -13.52
N LEU A 106 23.33 -0.51 -13.71
CA LEU A 106 24.24 -1.48 -14.31
C LEU A 106 24.61 -1.08 -15.75
N ASN A 107 23.64 -0.72 -16.58
CA ASN A 107 23.89 -0.26 -17.94
C ASN A 107 24.78 0.98 -17.99
N LYS A 108 24.55 1.95 -17.08
CA LYS A 108 25.44 3.12 -16.96
C LYS A 108 26.85 2.74 -16.55
N ALA A 109 27.00 1.81 -15.61
CA ALA A 109 28.29 1.32 -15.15
C ALA A 109 29.05 0.59 -16.28
N HIS A 110 28.38 -0.29 -17.03
CA HIS A 110 28.96 -0.98 -18.18
C HIS A 110 29.41 0.00 -19.27
N ASN A 111 28.57 0.98 -19.63
CA ASN A 111 28.92 1.99 -20.61
C ASN A 111 30.13 2.82 -20.15
N ARG A 112 30.18 3.19 -18.86
CA ARG A 112 31.32 3.93 -18.31
C ARG A 112 32.59 3.10 -18.31
N LEU A 113 32.49 1.80 -18.01
CA LEU A 113 33.62 0.87 -18.05
C LEU A 113 34.16 0.72 -19.48
N ALA A 114 33.27 0.56 -20.47
CA ALA A 114 33.65 0.49 -21.88
C ALA A 114 34.38 1.77 -22.33
N GLN A 115 33.84 2.94 -21.98
CA GLN A 115 34.48 4.23 -22.27
C GLN A 115 35.88 4.32 -21.63
N LEU A 116 36.01 3.94 -20.35
CA LEU A 116 37.30 3.96 -19.66
C LEU A 116 38.32 3.02 -20.32
N HIS A 117 37.89 1.86 -20.81
CA HIS A 117 38.77 0.96 -21.55
C HIS A 117 39.25 1.57 -22.87
N GLU A 118 38.37 2.25 -23.60
CA GLU A 118 38.71 2.98 -24.82
C GLU A 118 39.70 4.12 -24.53
N ASP A 119 39.40 4.96 -23.52
CA ASP A 119 40.27 6.05 -23.09
C ASP A 119 41.67 5.54 -22.69
N ILE A 120 41.74 4.43 -21.94
CA ILE A 120 43.01 3.80 -21.56
C ILE A 120 43.78 3.30 -22.78
N ALA A 121 43.10 2.68 -23.75
CA ALA A 121 43.74 2.19 -24.97
C ALA A 121 44.29 3.34 -25.81
N GLU A 122 43.53 4.43 -25.94
CA GLU A 122 43.97 5.64 -26.63
C GLU A 122 45.20 6.25 -25.94
N LEU A 123 45.17 6.44 -24.63
CA LEU A 123 46.31 6.97 -23.87
C LEU A 123 47.56 6.12 -24.01
N LYS A 124 47.43 4.77 -24.02
CA LYS A 124 48.56 3.87 -24.28
C LYS A 124 49.14 4.06 -25.67
N ARG A 125 48.28 4.21 -26.68
CA ARG A 125 48.71 4.47 -28.06
C ARG A 125 49.42 5.81 -28.19
N GLN A 126 48.88 6.86 -27.60
CA GLN A 126 49.50 8.19 -27.56
C GLN A 126 50.87 8.14 -26.88
N ARG A 127 50.99 7.44 -25.74
CA ARG A 127 52.27 7.23 -25.04
C ARG A 127 53.30 6.57 -25.95
N MET A 128 52.94 5.46 -26.60
CA MET A 128 53.83 4.74 -27.51
C MET A 128 54.29 5.62 -28.68
N GLN A 129 53.39 6.42 -29.25
CA GLN A 129 53.72 7.34 -30.34
C GLN A 129 54.72 8.41 -29.88
N ILE A 130 54.53 8.98 -28.69
CA ILE A 130 55.46 9.98 -28.12
C ILE A 130 56.82 9.34 -27.84
N GLU A 131 56.85 8.13 -27.27
CA GLU A 131 58.10 7.38 -27.02
C GLU A 131 58.90 7.17 -28.32
N VAL A 132 58.23 6.77 -29.41
CA VAL A 132 58.86 6.61 -30.74
C VAL A 132 59.34 7.95 -31.31
N GLN A 133 58.54 9.01 -31.19
CA GLN A 133 58.91 10.34 -31.67
C GLN A 133 60.15 10.88 -30.96
N ILE A 134 60.20 10.76 -29.62
CA ILE A 134 61.37 11.16 -28.82
C ILE A 134 62.58 10.32 -29.21
N GLY A 135 62.43 9.00 -29.32
CA GLY A 135 63.52 8.11 -29.73
C GLY A 135 64.11 8.50 -31.09
N SER A 136 63.26 8.79 -32.07
CA SER A 136 63.68 9.23 -33.41
C SER A 136 64.42 10.57 -33.38
N VAL A 137 63.94 11.55 -32.59
CA VAL A 137 64.60 12.84 -32.41
C VAL A 137 66.00 12.65 -31.81
N ILE A 138 66.11 11.83 -30.76
CA ILE A 138 67.40 11.52 -30.11
C ILE A 138 68.35 10.84 -31.11
N GLU A 139 67.89 9.82 -31.84
CA GLU A 139 68.71 9.11 -32.83
C GLU A 139 69.21 10.04 -33.94
N SER A 140 68.32 10.92 -34.44
CA SER A 140 68.69 11.92 -35.44
C SER A 140 69.77 12.88 -34.93
N HIS A 141 69.63 13.38 -33.70
CA HIS A 141 70.63 14.28 -33.11
C HIS A 141 71.95 13.56 -32.82
N THR A 142 71.91 12.30 -32.37
CA THR A 142 73.12 11.48 -32.18
C THR A 142 73.88 11.29 -33.49
N LYS A 143 73.20 10.92 -34.58
CA LYS A 143 73.82 10.78 -35.91
C LYS A 143 74.46 12.09 -36.40
N LEU A 144 73.79 13.23 -36.20
CA LEU A 144 74.36 14.54 -36.55
C LEU A 144 75.64 14.85 -35.75
N LEU A 145 75.68 14.52 -34.46
CA LEU A 145 76.87 14.69 -33.63
C LEU A 145 78.01 13.76 -34.04
N GLU A 146 77.72 12.52 -34.44
CA GLU A 146 78.72 11.59 -34.97
C GLU A 146 79.34 12.11 -36.28
N ILE A 147 78.51 12.53 -37.24
CA ILE A 147 78.96 13.13 -38.49
C ILE A 147 79.82 14.38 -38.21
N SER A 148 79.39 15.25 -37.28
CA SER A 148 80.16 16.44 -36.91
C SER A 148 81.51 16.08 -36.28
N LYS A 149 81.60 15.02 -35.46
CA LYS A 149 82.87 14.55 -34.88
C LYS A 149 83.80 13.95 -35.93
N GLU A 150 83.26 13.19 -36.88
CA GLU A 150 84.04 12.65 -38.00
C GLU A 150 84.57 13.78 -38.90
N GLY A 151 83.75 14.80 -39.17
CA GLY A 151 84.17 16.01 -39.88
C GLY A 151 85.28 16.78 -39.15
N MET A 152 85.16 16.95 -37.82
CA MET A 152 86.22 17.57 -37.01
C MET A 152 87.52 16.77 -37.04
N LYS A 153 87.46 15.44 -36.92
CA LYS A 153 88.66 14.58 -37.03
C LYS A 153 89.33 14.69 -38.39
N ALA A 154 88.55 14.72 -39.48
CA ALA A 154 89.07 14.88 -40.83
C ALA A 154 89.76 16.24 -41.02
N MET A 155 89.16 17.32 -40.51
CA MET A 155 89.78 18.66 -40.52
C MET A 155 91.06 18.71 -39.68
N ASP A 156 91.06 18.13 -38.48
CA ASP A 156 92.24 18.09 -37.61
C ASP A 156 93.41 17.30 -38.25
N GLU A 157 93.11 16.21 -38.97
CA GLU A 157 94.09 15.44 -39.74
C GLU A 157 94.64 16.21 -40.94
N GLU A 158 93.80 16.96 -41.65
CA GLU A 158 94.20 17.78 -42.80
C GLU A 158 95.06 18.98 -42.37
N ASP A 159 94.69 19.67 -41.28
CA ASP A 159 95.48 20.74 -40.67
C ASP A 159 96.84 20.22 -40.18
N SER A 160 96.88 19.01 -39.64
CA SER A 160 98.12 18.36 -39.21
C SER A 160 99.04 18.05 -40.40
N LYS A 161 98.49 17.57 -41.52
CA LYS A 161 99.24 17.35 -42.77
C LYS A 161 99.76 18.66 -43.39
N LEU A 162 98.93 19.71 -43.40
CA LEU A 162 99.32 21.04 -43.90
C LEU A 162 100.49 21.64 -43.09
N LYS A 163 100.48 21.50 -41.76
CA LYS A 163 101.59 21.93 -40.89
C LYS A 163 102.89 21.17 -41.17
N LEU A 164 102.83 19.87 -41.43
CA LEU A 164 104.01 19.06 -41.77
C LEU A 164 104.62 19.48 -43.12
N LEU A 165 103.78 19.82 -44.10
CA LEU A 165 104.23 20.30 -45.42
C LEU A 165 104.89 21.69 -45.35
N GLN A 166 104.44 22.57 -44.44
CA GLN A 166 105.07 23.87 -44.23
C GLN A 166 106.41 23.80 -43.49
N GLN A 167 106.67 22.75 -42.70
CA GLN A 167 107.95 22.54 -42.01
C GLN A 167 109.03 21.87 -42.88
N SER A 168 108.66 21.36 -44.07
CA SER A 168 109.58 20.68 -44.99
C SER A 168 110.14 21.60 -46.10
N LYS A 169 110.03 22.92 -45.95
CA LYS A 169 110.49 23.91 -46.94
C LYS A 169 111.62 24.79 -46.40
#